data_AF-A0A923Q9K2-F1
#
_entry.id   AF-A0A923Q9K2-F1
#
_cell.length_a   1.000
_cell.length_b   1.000
_cell.length_c   1.000
_cell.angle_alpha   90.00
_cell.angle_beta   90.00
_cell.angle_gamma   90.00
#
_symmetry.space_group_name_H-M   'P 1'
#
loop_
_entity.id
_entity.type
_entity.pdbx_description
1 polymer ?
#
loop_
_entity_poly.entity_id
_entity_poly.type
_entity_poly.pdbx_seq_one_letter_code
_entity_poly.pdbx_strand_id
1 'polypeptide(L)'
;MTSLELPAAPGPRINRNVLIAGGVVVLHVLVIWALQTGLLRRAVEVIVPAEILSELITPPAPKVEVPPEPPPAVKQPVVKKTVALPPPPLPMAIADPTPAPNAPTGVTTPQPPAPPIAAPVAVAAPPAAPAATAGPPKVELPSSDASYLSNPSPAYPPMSKRLGEQGKVMLRVLIGPDGLPQKAEITRSSGFDRLDRAAIDYVMKCRYVPGKVGGVPQAMWYTAPVNYELTN
;
A
#
# COMPACT_ATOMS: atom_id res chain seq x y z
N MET A 1 97.26 23.65 5.35
CA MET A 1 95.84 24.05 5.48
C MET A 1 95.14 23.65 4.21
N THR A 2 94.35 22.56 4.22
CA THR A 2 93.11 22.38 3.44
C THR A 2 92.60 20.96 3.66
N SER A 3 91.60 20.80 4.54
CA SER A 3 90.75 19.61 4.60
C SER A 3 89.89 19.57 3.33
N LEU A 4 89.87 18.43 2.64
CA LEU A 4 88.92 18.12 1.58
C LEU A 4 87.69 17.50 2.23
N GLU A 5 86.63 18.30 2.41
CA GLU A 5 85.32 17.84 2.86
C GLU A 5 84.56 17.23 1.67
N LEU A 6 83.95 16.05 1.87
CA LEU A 6 83.25 15.28 0.83
C LEU A 6 81.99 16.02 0.30
N PRO A 7 81.63 15.88 -0.99
CA PRO A 7 80.32 16.29 -1.47
C PRO A 7 79.24 15.34 -0.94
N ALA A 8 78.33 15.86 -0.12
CA ALA A 8 77.13 15.16 0.31
C ALA A 8 76.22 14.84 -0.90
N ALA A 9 75.79 13.58 -1.01
CA ALA A 9 74.91 13.12 -2.08
C ALA A 9 73.53 13.82 -2.02
N PRO A 10 72.93 14.20 -3.16
CA PRO A 10 71.59 14.79 -3.18
C PRO A 10 70.55 13.76 -2.75
N GLY A 11 69.82 14.06 -1.66
CA GLY A 11 68.73 13.21 -1.17
C GLY A 11 67.59 13.07 -2.20
N PRO A 12 66.86 11.95 -2.20
CA PRO A 12 65.82 11.69 -3.18
C PRO A 12 64.69 12.72 -3.06
N ARG A 13 64.45 13.47 -4.14
CA ARG A 13 63.32 14.39 -4.23
C ARG A 13 62.06 13.60 -4.53
N ILE A 14 61.30 13.25 -3.49
CA ILE A 14 60.02 12.57 -3.66
C ILE A 14 59.05 13.56 -4.32
N ASN A 15 58.61 13.24 -5.54
CA ASN A 15 57.68 14.07 -6.29
C ASN A 15 56.34 14.18 -5.55
N ARG A 16 55.79 15.39 -5.48
CA ARG A 16 54.50 15.68 -4.82
C ARG A 16 53.38 14.77 -5.31
N ASN A 17 53.40 14.37 -6.58
CA ASN A 17 52.41 13.46 -7.15
C ASN A 17 52.54 12.03 -6.60
N VAL A 18 53.75 11.57 -6.29
CA VAL A 18 54.00 10.26 -5.66
C VAL A 18 53.53 10.27 -4.20
N LEU A 19 53.72 11.40 -3.49
CA LEU A 19 53.18 11.59 -2.15
C LEU A 19 51.64 11.60 -2.16
N ILE A 20 51.03 12.30 -3.11
CA ILE A 20 49.57 12.35 -3.26
C ILE A 20 49.03 10.96 -3.60
N ALA A 21 49.59 10.29 -4.61
CA ALA A 21 49.16 8.95 -5.01
C ALA A 21 49.32 7.94 -3.87
N GLY A 22 50.45 7.98 -3.15
CA GLY A 22 50.69 7.14 -1.97
C GLY A 22 49.65 7.40 -0.86
N GLY A 23 49.35 8.67 -0.57
CA GLY A 23 48.33 9.04 0.41
C GLY A 23 46.93 8.54 0.04
N VAL A 24 46.56 8.64 -1.24
CA VAL A 24 45.28 8.12 -1.74
C VAL A 24 45.22 6.60 -1.57
N VAL A 25 46.27 5.87 -1.94
CA VAL A 25 46.31 4.40 -1.79
C VAL A 25 46.19 4.00 -0.31
N VAL A 26 46.93 4.66 0.59
CA VAL A 26 46.84 4.41 2.03
C VAL A 26 45.43 4.68 2.56
N LEU A 27 44.80 5.77 2.15
CA LEU A 27 43.42 6.09 2.53
C LEU A 27 42.44 4.98 2.12
N HIS A 28 42.54 4.48 0.88
CA HIS A 28 41.64 3.43 0.39
C HIS A 28 41.85 2.11 1.15
N VAL A 29 43.11 1.74 1.41
CA VAL A 29 43.42 0.55 2.21
C VAL A 29 42.85 0.67 3.62
N LEU A 30 42.97 1.85 4.26
CA LEU A 30 42.38 2.09 5.58
C LEU A 30 40.85 2.01 5.58
N VAL A 31 40.19 2.56 4.56
CA VAL A 31 38.72 2.50 4.42
C VAL A 31 38.25 1.05 4.22
N ILE A 32 38.90 0.29 3.34
CA ILE A 32 38.59 -1.12 3.10
C ILE A 32 38.84 -1.95 4.36
N TRP A 33 39.94 -1.70 5.07
CA TRP A 33 40.25 -2.37 6.32
C TRP A 33 39.23 -2.07 7.42
N ALA A 34 38.76 -0.82 7.54
CA ALA A 34 37.70 -0.42 8.47
C ALA A 34 36.34 -1.08 8.15
N LEU A 35 36.05 -1.26 6.86
CA LEU A 35 34.87 -1.99 6.39
C LEU A 35 34.97 -3.49 6.73
N GLN A 36 36.14 -4.11 6.52
CA GLN A 36 36.38 -5.53 6.82
C GLN A 36 36.38 -5.83 8.33
N THR A 37 36.91 -4.93 9.15
CA THR A 37 36.90 -5.05 10.63
C THR A 37 35.53 -4.77 11.25
N GLY A 38 34.53 -4.44 10.43
CA GLY A 38 33.15 -4.30 10.89
C GLY A 38 32.91 -3.05 11.74
N LEU A 39 33.77 -2.03 11.66
CA LEU A 39 33.60 -0.79 12.42
C LEU A 39 32.29 -0.07 12.04
N LEU A 40 31.87 -0.16 10.77
CA LEU A 40 30.55 0.31 10.33
C LEU A 40 29.40 -0.53 10.91
N ARG A 41 29.56 -1.84 11.07
CA ARG A 41 28.54 -2.70 11.70
C ARG A 41 28.42 -2.43 13.20
N ARG A 42 29.54 -2.19 13.89
CA ARG A 42 29.56 -1.81 15.31
C ARG A 42 28.95 -0.43 15.57
N ALA A 43 29.18 0.55 14.69
CA ALA A 43 28.53 1.85 14.80
C ALA A 43 26.99 1.77 14.64
N VAL A 44 26.51 0.89 13.75
CA VAL A 44 25.06 0.62 13.60
C VAL A 44 24.49 -0.11 14.82
N GLU A 45 25.24 -1.01 15.44
CA GLU A 45 24.81 -1.74 16.64
C GLU A 45 24.75 -0.85 17.89
N VAL A 46 25.62 0.16 18.00
CA VAL A 46 25.57 1.15 19.10
C VAL A 46 24.41 2.15 18.93
N ILE A 47 23.93 2.38 17.70
CA ILE A 47 22.76 3.24 17.43
C ILE A 47 21.42 2.49 17.54
N VAL A 48 21.44 1.15 17.60
CA VAL A 48 20.24 0.32 17.81
C VAL A 48 20.37 -0.46 19.13
N PRO A 49 20.29 0.21 20.29
CA PRO A 49 20.13 -0.52 21.54
C PRO A 49 18.74 -1.18 21.56
N ALA A 50 18.73 -2.50 21.30
CA ALA A 50 17.93 -3.48 22.03
C ALA A 50 16.40 -3.27 22.18
N GLU A 51 15.63 -3.19 21.08
CA GLU A 51 14.15 -3.33 21.13
C GLU A 51 13.63 -4.73 20.73
N ILE A 52 14.46 -5.76 20.53
CA ILE A 52 13.99 -7.06 19.99
C ILE A 52 14.28 -8.26 20.89
N LEU A 53 14.38 -8.06 22.21
CA LEU A 53 14.41 -9.16 23.18
C LEU A 53 13.36 -8.93 24.26
N SER A 54 12.27 -9.70 24.17
CA SER A 54 11.22 -9.92 25.18
C SER A 54 10.19 -8.81 25.39
N GLU A 55 9.10 -8.89 24.62
CA GLU A 55 7.79 -8.68 25.23
C GLU A 55 6.79 -9.72 24.70
N LEU A 56 6.75 -10.85 25.42
CA LEU A 56 5.52 -11.53 25.81
C LEU A 56 4.43 -11.69 24.72
N ILE A 57 4.57 -12.70 23.84
CA ILE A 57 3.39 -13.49 23.48
C ILE A 57 3.07 -14.36 24.71
N THR A 58 2.34 -13.78 25.65
CA THR A 58 1.44 -14.54 26.50
C THR A 58 0.05 -14.03 26.15
N PRO A 59 -0.81 -14.81 25.47
CA PRO A 59 -2.18 -14.40 25.29
C PRO A 59 -2.77 -14.12 26.67
N PRO A 60 -3.37 -12.93 26.92
CA PRO A 60 -4.06 -12.71 28.17
C PRO A 60 -5.12 -13.80 28.30
N ALA A 61 -5.06 -14.57 29.39
CA ALA A 61 -6.11 -15.52 29.72
C ALA A 61 -7.46 -14.81 29.63
N PRO A 62 -8.50 -15.43 29.05
CA PRO A 62 -9.83 -14.83 28.99
C PRO A 62 -10.24 -14.46 30.41
N LYS A 63 -10.34 -13.16 30.69
CA LYS A 63 -11.08 -12.70 31.86
C LYS A 63 -12.52 -13.13 31.61
N VAL A 64 -12.96 -14.12 32.37
CA VAL A 64 -14.40 -14.37 32.59
C VAL A 64 -14.95 -13.06 33.11
N GLU A 65 -15.61 -12.33 32.23
CA GLU A 65 -16.33 -11.12 32.55
C GLU A 65 -17.52 -11.55 33.41
N VAL A 66 -17.36 -11.38 34.72
CA VAL A 66 -18.48 -11.52 35.66
C VAL A 66 -19.52 -10.48 35.22
N PRO A 67 -20.78 -10.88 34.98
CA PRO A 67 -21.84 -9.94 34.61
C PRO A 67 -21.90 -8.78 35.61
N PRO A 68 -22.04 -7.52 35.14
CA PRO A 68 -22.09 -6.38 36.04
C PRO A 68 -23.34 -6.48 36.92
N GLU A 69 -23.14 -6.31 38.23
CA GLU A 69 -24.23 -6.05 39.17
C GLU A 69 -25.03 -4.83 38.69
N PRO A 70 -26.38 -4.88 38.75
CA PRO A 70 -27.19 -3.73 38.39
C PRO A 70 -26.88 -2.56 39.32
N PRO A 71 -26.69 -1.34 38.78
CA PRO A 71 -26.39 -0.18 39.60
C PRO A 71 -27.58 0.17 40.51
N PRO A 72 -27.34 0.63 41.75
CA PRO A 72 -28.40 1.11 42.63
C PRO A 72 -29.11 2.30 41.98
N ALA A 73 -30.43 2.26 41.97
CA ALA A 73 -31.29 3.28 41.38
C ALA A 73 -31.04 4.66 42.04
N VAL A 74 -30.39 5.56 41.28
CA VAL A 74 -30.29 6.97 41.63
C VAL A 74 -31.68 7.60 41.43
N LYS A 75 -32.28 8.07 42.52
CA LYS A 75 -33.53 8.84 42.51
C LYS A 75 -33.32 10.12 41.69
N GLN A 76 -33.90 10.18 40.49
CA GLN A 76 -33.87 11.40 39.68
C GLN A 76 -34.82 12.46 40.27
N PRO A 77 -34.42 13.76 40.31
CA PRO A 77 -35.31 14.85 40.65
C PRO A 77 -36.26 15.15 39.48
N VAL A 78 -37.53 15.36 39.81
CA VAL A 78 -38.61 15.76 38.90
C VAL A 78 -38.26 17.07 38.19
N VAL A 79 -38.07 17.02 36.88
CA VAL A 79 -38.12 18.20 36.00
C VAL A 79 -39.47 18.23 35.27
N LYS A 80 -40.05 19.43 35.29
CA LYS A 80 -41.45 19.73 35.03
C LYS A 80 -41.88 19.45 33.58
N LYS A 81 -43.06 18.85 33.50
CA LYS A 81 -43.98 18.61 32.39
C LYS A 81 -44.07 19.79 31.40
N THR A 82 -43.64 19.57 30.16
CA THR A 82 -44.11 20.30 28.97
C THR A 82 -44.94 19.35 28.11
N VAL A 83 -46.14 19.80 27.76
CA VAL A 83 -47.22 19.06 27.11
C VAL A 83 -46.88 18.74 25.65
N ALA A 84 -47.00 17.48 25.24
CA ALA A 84 -46.99 17.06 23.84
C ALA A 84 -48.44 16.77 23.38
N LEU A 85 -48.74 17.19 22.14
CA LEU A 85 -50.05 17.11 21.47
C LEU A 85 -50.58 15.68 21.31
N PRO A 86 -51.91 15.49 21.16
CA PRO A 86 -52.49 14.18 20.88
C PRO A 86 -52.17 13.70 19.45
N PRO A 87 -52.00 12.37 19.24
CA PRO A 87 -51.75 11.79 17.92
C PRO A 87 -53.02 11.71 17.05
N PRO A 88 -52.90 11.71 15.71
CA PRO A 88 -54.03 11.52 14.79
C PRO A 88 -54.56 10.07 14.85
N PRO A 89 -55.86 9.84 14.54
CA PRO A 89 -56.45 8.51 14.54
C PRO A 89 -55.95 7.68 13.35
N LEU A 90 -55.54 6.43 13.64
CA LEU A 90 -55.20 5.42 12.63
C LEU A 90 -56.47 4.98 11.88
N PRO A 91 -56.44 4.83 10.54
CA PRO A 91 -57.53 4.23 9.78
C PRO A 91 -57.77 2.77 10.21
N MET A 92 -59.03 2.45 10.49
CA MET A 92 -59.48 1.11 10.85
C MET A 92 -59.24 0.12 9.70
N ALA A 93 -58.74 -1.06 10.03
CA ALA A 93 -58.68 -2.20 9.14
C ALA A 93 -60.11 -2.66 8.79
N ILE A 94 -60.46 -2.60 7.51
CA ILE A 94 -61.60 -3.32 6.96
C ILE A 94 -61.15 -4.75 6.71
N ALA A 95 -61.75 -5.67 7.45
CA ALA A 95 -61.76 -7.08 7.11
C ALA A 95 -62.78 -7.29 5.98
N ASP A 96 -62.34 -7.89 4.87
CA ASP A 96 -63.25 -8.59 3.98
C ASP A 96 -62.61 -9.93 3.53
N PRO A 97 -63.33 -11.06 3.63
CA PRO A 97 -62.84 -12.39 3.32
C PRO A 97 -63.23 -12.81 1.90
N THR A 98 -62.27 -13.11 1.02
CA THR A 98 -62.51 -14.08 -0.06
C THR A 98 -61.21 -14.65 -0.63
N PRO A 99 -60.95 -15.96 -0.52
CA PRO A 99 -59.93 -16.65 -1.30
C PRO A 99 -60.47 -16.96 -2.71
N ALA A 100 -59.83 -16.44 -3.75
CA ALA A 100 -60.03 -16.90 -5.13
C ALA A 100 -58.97 -17.98 -5.46
N PRO A 101 -59.36 -19.26 -5.66
CA PRO A 101 -58.44 -20.35 -5.94
C PRO A 101 -58.11 -20.43 -7.43
N ASN A 102 -56.86 -20.14 -7.80
CA ASN A 102 -56.33 -20.44 -9.13
C ASN A 102 -55.13 -21.38 -9.00
N ALA A 103 -55.44 -22.66 -8.79
CA ALA A 103 -54.51 -23.75 -9.02
C ALA A 103 -54.45 -24.04 -10.53
N PRO A 104 -53.27 -24.17 -11.16
CA PRO A 104 -53.19 -24.71 -12.51
C PRO A 104 -53.63 -26.19 -12.46
N THR A 105 -54.79 -26.44 -13.06
CA THR A 105 -55.33 -27.75 -13.38
C THR A 105 -54.30 -28.59 -14.13
N GLY A 106 -53.96 -29.76 -13.57
CA GLY A 106 -53.24 -30.80 -14.28
C GLY A 106 -54.05 -31.24 -15.50
N VAL A 107 -53.49 -30.99 -16.68
CA VAL A 107 -54.03 -31.51 -17.94
C VAL A 107 -53.23 -32.75 -18.27
N THR A 108 -53.84 -33.91 -18.11
CA THR A 108 -53.35 -35.19 -18.63
C THR A 108 -53.56 -35.22 -20.14
N THR A 109 -52.56 -34.81 -20.91
CA THR A 109 -52.49 -35.10 -22.33
C THR A 109 -52.03 -36.55 -22.54
N PRO A 110 -52.72 -37.36 -23.35
CA PRO A 110 -52.28 -38.71 -23.70
C PRO A 110 -50.94 -38.66 -24.46
N GLN A 111 -50.00 -39.49 -24.02
CA GLN A 111 -48.68 -39.69 -24.61
C GLN A 111 -48.80 -40.35 -26.01
N PRO A 112 -48.26 -39.75 -27.07
CA PRO A 112 -48.17 -40.39 -28.39
C PRO A 112 -47.24 -41.62 -28.36
N PRO A 113 -47.50 -42.67 -29.17
CA PRO A 113 -46.67 -43.88 -29.19
C PRO A 113 -45.22 -43.58 -29.58
N ALA A 114 -44.28 -44.18 -28.83
CA ALA A 114 -42.85 -44.08 -29.10
C ALA A 114 -42.48 -44.77 -30.43
N PRO A 115 -41.67 -44.13 -31.29
CA PRO A 115 -41.04 -44.82 -32.41
C PRO A 115 -39.90 -45.74 -31.92
N PRO A 116 -39.63 -46.88 -32.62
CA PRO A 116 -38.70 -47.89 -32.16
C PRO A 116 -37.24 -47.46 -32.25
N ILE A 117 -36.47 -48.06 -31.34
CA ILE A 117 -35.02 -47.96 -31.15
C ILE A 117 -34.25 -48.25 -32.44
N ALA A 118 -33.35 -47.33 -32.81
CA ALA A 118 -32.19 -47.62 -33.64
C ALA A 118 -30.95 -46.99 -32.98
N ALA A 119 -30.05 -47.83 -32.46
CA ALA A 119 -28.71 -47.45 -32.05
C ALA A 119 -27.87 -47.06 -33.30
N PRO A 120 -26.76 -46.29 -33.18
CA PRO A 120 -25.60 -46.70 -32.41
C PRO A 120 -24.99 -45.62 -31.51
N VAL A 121 -24.44 -46.10 -30.40
CA VAL A 121 -23.43 -45.46 -29.56
C VAL A 121 -22.35 -44.77 -30.38
N ALA A 122 -22.30 -43.44 -30.29
CA ALA A 122 -21.11 -42.67 -30.66
C ALA A 122 -20.11 -42.77 -29.51
N VAL A 123 -18.96 -43.37 -29.80
CA VAL A 123 -17.81 -43.56 -28.91
C VAL A 123 -17.36 -42.19 -28.38
N ALA A 124 -17.37 -42.03 -27.06
CA ALA A 124 -16.79 -40.88 -26.40
C ALA A 124 -15.30 -40.79 -26.76
N ALA A 125 -14.89 -39.63 -27.30
CA ALA A 125 -13.49 -39.30 -27.44
C ALA A 125 -12.81 -39.31 -26.05
N PRO A 126 -11.55 -39.78 -25.93
CA PRO A 126 -10.83 -39.74 -24.67
C PRO A 126 -10.72 -38.30 -24.17
N PRO A 127 -10.81 -38.05 -22.84
CA PRO A 127 -10.53 -36.73 -22.30
C PRO A 127 -9.09 -36.35 -22.69
N ALA A 128 -8.93 -35.20 -23.34
CA ALA A 128 -7.62 -34.60 -23.53
C ALA A 128 -6.97 -34.46 -22.15
N ALA A 129 -5.70 -34.85 -22.06
CA ALA A 129 -4.89 -34.73 -20.85
C ALA A 129 -4.97 -33.29 -20.29
N PRO A 130 -4.97 -33.10 -18.96
CA PRO A 130 -4.95 -31.77 -18.37
C PRO A 130 -3.74 -31.02 -18.93
N ALA A 131 -3.99 -29.87 -19.56
CA ALA A 131 -2.95 -28.94 -19.93
C ALA A 131 -2.08 -28.69 -18.70
N ALA A 132 -0.76 -28.83 -18.88
CA ALA A 132 0.23 -28.57 -17.84
C ALA A 132 -0.12 -27.26 -17.14
N THR A 133 -0.29 -27.33 -15.82
CA THR A 133 -0.56 -26.18 -14.97
C THR A 133 0.48 -25.09 -15.26
N ALA A 134 0.03 -24.03 -15.91
CA ALA A 134 0.77 -22.78 -15.96
C ALA A 134 1.09 -22.39 -14.52
N GLY A 135 2.35 -22.08 -14.23
CA GLY A 135 2.75 -21.56 -12.92
C GLY A 135 1.91 -20.32 -12.53
N PRO A 136 1.94 -19.93 -11.26
CA PRO A 136 1.15 -18.79 -10.79
C PRO A 136 1.41 -17.55 -11.67
N PRO A 137 0.34 -16.79 -12.03
CA PRO A 137 0.47 -15.68 -12.96
C PRO A 137 1.46 -14.64 -12.42
N LYS A 138 2.41 -14.23 -13.27
CA LYS A 138 3.39 -13.18 -12.94
C LYS A 138 2.66 -11.86 -12.66
N VAL A 139 2.93 -11.26 -11.51
CA VAL A 139 2.38 -9.95 -11.12
C VAL A 139 3.44 -8.86 -11.37
N GLU A 140 3.10 -7.88 -12.20
CA GLU A 140 3.87 -6.65 -12.39
C GLU A 140 3.15 -5.51 -11.67
N LEU A 141 3.89 -4.81 -10.80
CA LEU A 141 3.35 -3.70 -10.02
C LEU A 141 3.19 -2.46 -10.90
N PRO A 142 2.16 -1.64 -10.63
CA PRO A 142 2.04 -0.33 -11.25
C PRO A 142 3.22 0.59 -10.88
N SER A 143 3.50 1.59 -11.72
CA SER A 143 4.58 2.57 -11.50
C SER A 143 4.28 3.90 -12.20
N SER A 144 4.74 5.01 -11.62
CA SER A 144 4.83 6.31 -12.31
C SER A 144 6.18 6.56 -12.99
N ASP A 145 7.17 5.72 -12.72
CA ASP A 145 8.57 5.92 -13.14
C ASP A 145 8.81 5.30 -14.51
N ALA A 146 8.17 5.84 -15.54
CA ALA A 146 8.47 5.46 -16.92
C ALA A 146 8.79 6.69 -17.78
N SER A 147 9.85 6.58 -18.58
CA SER A 147 10.38 7.66 -19.41
C SER A 147 9.36 8.22 -20.41
N TYR A 148 8.38 7.43 -20.81
CA TYR A 148 7.33 7.82 -21.76
C TYR A 148 6.11 8.49 -21.10
N LEU A 149 6.01 8.54 -19.77
CA LEU A 149 4.81 9.02 -19.08
C LEU A 149 4.69 10.55 -18.99
N SER A 150 5.71 11.31 -19.42
CA SER A 150 5.74 12.78 -19.49
C SER A 150 4.94 13.46 -18.37
N ASN A 151 5.23 13.03 -17.15
CA ASN A 151 4.44 13.40 -15.99
C ASN A 151 4.83 14.83 -15.53
N PRO A 152 3.86 15.70 -15.20
CA PRO A 152 4.19 17.04 -14.74
C PRO A 152 4.98 17.00 -13.43
N SER A 153 5.59 18.13 -13.02
CA SER A 153 6.13 18.26 -11.66
C SER A 153 5.01 18.59 -10.66
N PRO A 154 5.14 18.18 -9.38
CA PRO A 154 4.17 18.53 -8.35
C PRO A 154 4.08 20.06 -8.18
N ALA A 155 2.86 20.59 -8.27
CA ALA A 155 2.61 22.00 -8.10
C ALA A 155 2.78 22.39 -6.62
N TYR A 156 3.65 23.35 -6.35
CA TYR A 156 3.93 23.77 -5.00
C TYR A 156 3.08 25.02 -4.66
N PRO A 157 2.18 24.95 -3.66
CA PRO A 157 1.28 26.05 -3.30
C PRO A 157 2.02 27.36 -2.99
N PRO A 158 1.59 28.52 -3.53
CA PRO A 158 2.27 29.81 -3.34
C PRO A 158 2.41 30.21 -1.86
N MET A 159 1.39 29.95 -1.05
CA MET A 159 1.42 30.28 0.38
C MET A 159 2.43 29.41 1.14
N SER A 160 2.48 28.10 0.85
CA SER A 160 3.45 27.19 1.44
C SER A 160 4.88 27.56 1.04
N LYS A 161 5.11 28.00 -0.20
CA LYS A 161 6.41 28.54 -0.62
C LYS A 161 6.83 29.74 0.21
N ARG A 162 5.92 30.71 0.39
CA ARG A 162 6.18 31.93 1.18
C ARG A 162 6.46 31.65 2.65
N LEU A 163 5.83 30.61 3.21
CA LEU A 163 5.98 30.19 4.60
C LEU A 163 7.14 29.18 4.81
N GLY A 164 7.81 28.74 3.75
CA GLY A 164 8.92 27.78 3.87
C GLY A 164 8.51 26.35 4.20
N GLU A 165 7.24 25.97 3.96
CA GLU A 165 6.69 24.67 4.37
C GLU A 165 7.15 23.53 3.46
N GLN A 166 8.00 22.63 3.96
CA GLN A 166 8.53 21.49 3.21
C GLN A 166 8.09 20.15 3.80
N GLY A 167 8.13 19.09 3.00
CA GLY A 167 7.86 17.74 3.50
C GLY A 167 7.54 16.74 2.40
N LYS A 168 7.32 15.49 2.82
CA LYS A 168 7.02 14.36 1.93
C LYS A 168 5.63 13.83 2.21
N VAL A 169 4.79 13.76 1.19
CA VAL A 169 3.47 13.13 1.23
C VAL A 169 3.58 11.73 0.64
N MET A 170 3.05 10.73 1.33
CA MET A 170 2.88 9.39 0.78
C MET A 170 1.41 9.19 0.44
N LEU A 171 1.13 8.86 -0.81
CA LEU A 171 -0.23 8.60 -1.29
C LEU A 171 -0.33 7.18 -1.79
N ARG A 172 -1.45 6.51 -1.50
CA ARG A 172 -1.86 5.31 -2.24
C ARG A 172 -2.79 5.74 -3.37
N VAL A 173 -2.49 5.33 -4.60
CA VAL A 173 -3.24 5.66 -5.81
C VAL A 173 -3.72 4.36 -6.43
N LEU A 174 -5.02 4.25 -6.67
CA LEU A 174 -5.61 3.14 -7.43
C LEU A 174 -5.46 3.46 -8.92
N ILE A 175 -4.62 2.70 -9.60
CA ILE A 175 -4.35 2.87 -11.02
C ILE A 175 -5.20 1.87 -11.78
N GLY A 176 -5.98 2.35 -12.74
CA GLY A 176 -6.80 1.52 -13.61
C GLY A 176 -5.98 0.74 -14.66
N PRO A 177 -6.60 -0.22 -15.36
CA PRO A 177 -5.95 -0.97 -16.43
C PRO A 177 -5.56 -0.08 -17.64
N ASP A 178 -6.14 1.10 -17.73
CA ASP A 178 -5.85 2.17 -18.70
C ASP A 178 -4.66 3.07 -18.31
N GLY A 179 -4.07 2.86 -17.12
CA GLY A 179 -2.97 3.68 -16.61
C GLY A 179 -3.41 5.03 -16.06
N LEU A 180 -4.72 5.24 -15.87
CA LEU A 180 -5.27 6.45 -15.25
C LEU A 180 -5.49 6.25 -13.74
N PRO A 181 -5.26 7.30 -12.93
CA PRO A 181 -5.59 7.26 -11.51
C PRO A 181 -7.12 7.34 -11.33
N GLN A 182 -7.67 6.43 -10.53
CA GLN A 182 -9.10 6.37 -10.23
C GLN A 182 -9.42 6.89 -8.81
N LYS A 183 -8.50 6.64 -7.87
CA LYS A 183 -8.64 7.04 -6.46
C LYS A 183 -7.27 7.36 -5.88
N ALA A 184 -7.17 8.36 -5.01
CA ALA A 184 -5.97 8.64 -4.25
C ALA A 184 -6.32 8.87 -2.78
N GLU A 185 -5.49 8.34 -1.89
CA GLU A 185 -5.65 8.48 -0.45
C GLU A 185 -4.30 8.73 0.21
N ILE A 186 -4.27 9.61 1.21
CA ILE A 186 -3.05 9.94 1.94
C ILE A 186 -2.78 8.83 2.95
N THR A 187 -1.60 8.22 2.84
CA THR A 187 -1.09 7.25 3.83
C THR A 187 -0.15 7.91 4.83
N ARG A 188 0.54 8.98 4.42
CA ARG A 188 1.34 9.83 5.30
C ARG A 188 1.26 11.28 4.82
N SER A 189 0.82 12.17 5.72
CA SER A 189 0.79 13.62 5.50
C SER A 189 2.20 14.21 5.55
N SER A 190 2.43 15.31 4.84
CA SER A 190 3.66 16.12 5.01
C SER A 190 3.66 16.96 6.29
N GLY A 191 2.55 16.97 7.06
CA GLY A 191 2.32 17.87 8.19
C GLY A 191 1.67 19.21 7.81
N PHE A 192 1.34 19.40 6.53
CA PHE A 192 0.72 20.64 6.03
C PHE A 192 -0.41 20.34 5.04
N ASP A 193 -1.65 20.68 5.40
CA ASP A 193 -2.84 20.42 4.58
C ASP A 193 -2.74 20.96 3.13
N ARG A 194 -2.04 22.09 2.94
CA ARG A 194 -1.87 22.69 1.61
C ARG A 194 -1.01 21.82 0.70
N LEU A 195 0.07 21.24 1.22
CA LEU A 195 0.95 20.35 0.47
C LEU A 195 0.25 19.02 0.19
N ASP A 196 -0.50 18.51 1.15
CA ASP A 196 -1.28 17.28 1.04
C ASP A 196 -2.34 17.36 -0.07
N ARG A 197 -3.14 18.44 -0.09
CA ARG A 197 -4.14 18.69 -1.15
C ARG A 197 -3.49 18.83 -2.52
N ALA A 198 -2.41 19.61 -2.61
CA ALA A 198 -1.66 19.76 -3.85
C ALA A 198 -1.07 18.42 -4.33
N ALA A 199 -0.68 17.54 -3.41
CA ALA A 199 -0.17 16.22 -3.76
C ALA A 199 -1.27 15.31 -4.33
N ILE A 200 -2.48 15.34 -3.75
CA ILE A 200 -3.65 14.63 -4.30
C ILE A 200 -3.94 15.12 -5.71
N ASP A 201 -4.04 16.44 -5.91
CA ASP A 201 -4.32 17.03 -7.22
C ASP A 201 -3.25 16.69 -8.25
N TYR A 202 -2.00 16.61 -7.80
CA TYR A 202 -0.87 16.21 -8.63
C TYR A 202 -1.02 14.76 -9.10
N VAL A 203 -1.11 13.79 -8.17
CA VAL A 203 -1.17 12.36 -8.51
C VAL A 203 -2.38 12.01 -9.37
N MET A 204 -3.50 12.72 -9.21
CA MET A 204 -4.69 12.53 -10.03
C MET A 204 -4.53 13.01 -11.48
N LYS A 205 -3.57 13.91 -11.76
CA LYS A 205 -3.28 14.38 -13.12
C LYS A 205 -2.21 13.55 -13.81
N CYS A 206 -1.52 12.71 -13.05
CA CYS A 206 -0.42 11.89 -13.54
C CYS A 206 -0.89 10.78 -14.49
N ARG A 207 0.07 10.22 -15.22
CA ARG A 207 -0.09 8.98 -15.98
C ARG A 207 0.76 7.90 -15.32
N TYR A 208 0.27 6.67 -15.39
CA TYR A 208 0.91 5.53 -14.76
C TYR A 208 1.02 4.34 -15.72
N VAL A 209 1.98 3.47 -15.44
CA VAL A 209 2.00 2.12 -15.98
C VAL A 209 1.01 1.28 -15.17
N PRO A 210 0.00 0.66 -15.79
CA PRO A 210 -0.93 -0.21 -15.09
C PRO A 210 -0.21 -1.46 -14.57
N GLY A 211 -0.64 -1.95 -13.41
CA GLY A 211 -0.23 -3.26 -12.93
C GLY A 211 -0.73 -4.36 -13.86
N LYS A 212 -0.01 -5.47 -13.96
CA LYS A 212 -0.41 -6.61 -14.80
C LYS A 212 -0.37 -7.90 -14.02
N VAL A 213 -1.36 -8.77 -14.25
CA VAL A 213 -1.38 -10.14 -13.71
C VAL A 213 -1.46 -11.10 -14.89
N GLY A 214 -0.45 -11.94 -15.06
CA GLY A 214 -0.38 -12.85 -16.21
C GLY A 214 -0.33 -12.11 -17.56
N GLY A 215 0.24 -10.89 -17.58
CA GLY A 215 0.32 -10.05 -18.78
C GLY A 215 -0.94 -9.22 -19.06
N VAL A 216 -2.03 -9.40 -18.30
CA VAL A 216 -3.27 -8.65 -18.45
C VAL A 216 -3.25 -7.43 -17.52
N PRO A 217 -3.47 -6.19 -18.03
CA PRO A 217 -3.60 -5.00 -17.20
C PRO A 217 -4.76 -5.11 -16.22
N GLN A 218 -4.52 -4.85 -14.95
CA GLN A 218 -5.52 -4.88 -13.88
C GLN A 218 -5.39 -3.65 -12.97
N ALA A 219 -6.52 -3.21 -12.42
CA ALA A 219 -6.52 -2.14 -11.45
C ALA A 219 -5.76 -2.54 -10.19
N MET A 220 -4.78 -1.73 -9.78
CA MET A 220 -3.90 -2.06 -8.65
C MET A 220 -3.48 -0.81 -7.87
N TRP A 221 -3.32 -0.96 -6.56
CA TRP A 221 -2.83 0.12 -5.70
C TRP A 221 -1.32 0.32 -5.87
N TYR A 222 -0.92 1.59 -5.97
CA TYR A 222 0.46 2.05 -6.04
C TYR A 222 0.74 3.07 -4.95
N THR A 223 1.93 3.03 -4.35
CA THR A 223 2.35 4.05 -3.38
C THR A 223 3.21 5.09 -4.08
N ALA A 224 2.66 6.30 -4.25
CA ALA A 224 3.32 7.44 -4.88
C ALA A 224 3.90 8.39 -3.81
N PRO A 225 5.24 8.52 -3.72
CA PRO A 225 5.85 9.57 -2.90
C PRO A 225 5.85 10.91 -3.64
N VAL A 226 5.42 11.98 -2.96
CA VAL A 226 5.52 13.36 -3.45
C VAL A 226 6.41 14.16 -2.49
N ASN A 227 7.53 14.68 -2.99
CA ASN A 227 8.47 15.47 -2.20
C ASN A 227 8.31 16.97 -2.50
N TYR A 228 8.16 17.78 -1.46
CA TYR A 228 8.17 19.23 -1.55
C TYR A 228 9.40 19.77 -0.87
N GLU A 229 10.36 20.21 -1.68
CA GLU A 229 11.61 20.84 -1.24
C GLU A 229 11.73 22.24 -1.85
N LEU A 230 12.30 23.17 -1.09
CA LEU A 230 12.64 24.50 -1.59
C LEU A 230 14.13 24.54 -1.87
N THR A 231 14.49 24.76 -3.12
CA THR A 231 15.87 25.08 -3.49
C THR A 231 16.14 26.53 -3.10
N ASN A 232 17.10 26.71 -2.19
CA ASN A 232 17.58 28.03 -1.75
C ASN A 232 18.71 28.53 -2.65
#